data_AF-A0A2Z3I052-F1
#
_entry.id   AF-A0A2Z3I052-F1
#
_cell.length_a   1.000
_cell.length_b   1.000
_cell.length_c   1.000
_cell.angle_alpha   90.00
_cell.angle_beta   90.00
_cell.angle_gamma   90.00
#
_symmetry.space_group_name_H-M   'P 1'
#
loop_
_entity.id
_entity.type
_entity.pdbx_description
1 polymer ?
#
loop_
_entity_poly.entity_id
_entity_poly.type
_entity_poly.pdbx_seq_one_letter_code
_entity_poly.pdbx_strand_id
1 'polypeptide(L)' 'MSKKIYLVWNDDKSECVGFKSIFDAKIAATGSDGVFGNSQLAETFYDLYAIENDLEIEEVEI' A
#
# COMPACT_ATOMS: atom_id res chain seq x y z
N MET A 1 18.01 10.86 11.76
CA MET A 1 17.33 9.75 11.04
C MET A 1 16.13 10.40 10.35
N SER A 2 16.08 10.47 9.02
CA SER A 2 14.83 10.84 8.35
C SER A 2 13.81 9.72 8.57
N LYS A 3 12.56 10.08 8.84
CA LYS A 3 11.49 9.09 8.91
C LYS A 3 10.88 9.01 7.51
N LYS A 4 10.39 7.83 7.13
CA LYS A 4 9.74 7.61 5.84
C LYS A 4 8.34 7.05 6.05
N ILE A 5 7.41 7.45 5.17
CA ILE A 5 6.09 6.86 5.01
C ILE A 5 5.96 6.41 3.56
N TYR A 6 5.38 5.24 3.37
CA TYR A 6 5.04 4.67 2.06
C TYR A 6 3.55 4.88 1.83
N LEU A 7 3.18 5.69 0.84
CA LEU A 7 1.79 5.91 0.45
C LEU A 7 1.44 4.96 -0.69
N VAL A 8 0.27 4.36 -0.64
CA VAL A 8 -0.28 3.55 -1.75
C VAL A 8 -1.50 4.27 -2.29
N TRP A 9 -1.48 4.62 -3.57
CA TRP A 9 -2.50 5.41 -4.25
C TRP A 9 -3.45 4.52 -5.03
N ASN A 10 -4.74 4.82 -5.01
CA ASN A 10 -5.68 4.20 -5.94
C ASN A 10 -5.44 4.66 -7.39
N ASP A 11 -6.06 3.96 -8.34
CA ASP A 11 -5.81 4.16 -9.79
C ASP A 11 -6.05 5.60 -10.27
N ASP A 12 -7.03 6.30 -9.71
CA ASP A 12 -7.36 7.69 -10.09
C ASP A 12 -6.58 8.74 -9.27
N LYS A 13 -5.68 8.29 -8.36
CA LYS A 13 -4.91 9.13 -7.42
C LYS A 13 -5.77 10.05 -6.56
N SER A 14 -7.02 9.67 -6.29
CA SER A 14 -7.92 10.44 -5.42
C SER A 14 -7.76 10.10 -3.94
N GLU A 15 -7.35 8.86 -3.63
CA GLU A 15 -7.23 8.35 -2.27
C GLU A 15 -5.91 7.60 -2.09
N CYS A 16 -5.33 7.70 -0.89
CA CYS A 16 -4.17 6.91 -0.52
C CYS A 16 -4.21 6.42 0.92
N VAL A 17 -3.47 5.33 1.18
CA VAL A 17 -3.22 4.80 2.51
C VAL A 17 -1.73 4.81 2.81
N GLY A 18 -1.36 5.22 4.03
CA GLY A 18 0.03 5.35 4.45
C GLY A 18 0.50 4.22 5.37
N PHE A 19 1.68 3.68 5.08
CA PHE A 19 2.34 2.64 5.87
C PHE A 19 3.73 3.08 6.32
N LYS A 20 4.15 2.58 7.48
CA LYS A 20 5.54 2.73 7.97
C LYS A 20 6.47 1.66 7.40
N SER A 21 5.91 0.54 6.97
CA SER A 21 6.63 -0.60 6.42
C SER A 21 6.41 -0.65 4.92
N ILE A 22 7.49 -0.78 4.16
CA ILE A 22 7.42 -1.03 2.71
C ILE A 22 6.73 -2.37 2.39
N PHE A 23 6.75 -3.31 3.34
CA PHE A 23 6.12 -4.61 3.16
C PHE A 23 4.59 -4.49 3.13
N ASP A 24 4.00 -3.75 4.08
CA ASP A 24 2.56 -3.50 4.11
C ASP A 24 2.11 -2.68 2.89
N ALA A 25 2.91 -1.71 2.45
CA ALA A 25 2.63 -0.94 1.25
C ALA A 25 2.63 -1.81 -0.02
N LYS A 26 3.55 -2.77 -0.13
CA LYS A 26 3.56 -3.72 -1.26
C LYS A 26 2.33 -4.61 -1.27
N ILE A 27 1.90 -5.11 -0.11
CA ILE A 27 0.67 -5.90 -0.01
C ILE A 27 -0.54 -5.08 -0.44
N ALA A 28 -0.64 -3.85 0.05
CA ALA A 28 -1.72 -2.93 -0.33
C ALA A 28 -1.70 -2.58 -1.82
N ALA A 29 -0.55 -2.70 -2.48
CA ALA A 29 -0.38 -2.35 -3.87
C ALA A 29 -0.59 -3.51 -4.85
N THR A 30 -0.12 -4.71 -4.51
CA THR A 30 -0.05 -5.84 -5.46
C THR A 30 -0.79 -7.09 -4.98
N GLY A 31 -1.37 -7.08 -3.77
CA GLY A 31 -2.12 -8.22 -3.22
C GLY A 31 -1.30 -9.49 -2.95
N SER A 32 0.01 -9.45 -3.21
CA SER A 32 0.96 -10.54 -3.02
C SER A 32 1.85 -10.20 -1.82
N ASP A 33 2.10 -11.07 -0.85
CA ASP A 33 2.36 -12.50 -0.97
C ASP A 33 2.03 -13.22 0.36
N GLY A 34 1.78 -14.53 0.32
CA GLY A 34 1.24 -15.39 1.38
C GLY A 34 2.05 -15.53 2.69
N VAL A 35 2.42 -14.42 3.30
CA VAL A 35 3.08 -14.31 4.60
C VAL A 35 2.00 -14.06 5.66
N PHE A 36 1.93 -14.92 6.67
CA PHE A 36 1.09 -14.69 7.83
C PHE A 36 1.61 -13.49 8.63
N GLY A 37 0.76 -12.49 8.91
CA GLY A 37 1.11 -11.32 9.73
C GLY A 37 0.87 -9.94 9.10
N ASN A 38 0.17 -9.89 7.98
CA ASN A 38 -0.10 -8.68 7.22
C ASN A 38 -1.10 -7.75 7.91
N SER A 39 -1.06 -6.46 7.58
CA SER A 39 -2.08 -5.52 7.99
C SER A 39 -3.40 -5.79 7.25
N GLN A 40 -4.49 -6.05 7.98
CA GLN A 40 -5.83 -6.18 7.41
C GLN A 40 -6.25 -4.95 6.59
N LEU A 41 -5.69 -3.79 6.91
CA LEU A 41 -5.88 -2.55 6.15
C LEU A 41 -5.28 -2.65 4.74
N ALA A 42 -4.12 -3.29 4.59
CA ALA A 42 -3.46 -3.44 3.30
C ALA A 42 -4.26 -4.32 2.36
N GLU A 43 -4.72 -5.49 2.84
CA GLU A 43 -5.58 -6.40 2.09
C GLU A 43 -6.90 -5.73 1.69
N THR A 44 -7.55 -5.04 2.64
CA THR A 44 -8.82 -4.34 2.36
C THR A 44 -8.64 -3.23 1.32
N PHE A 45 -7.53 -2.49 1.37
CA PHE A 45 -7.27 -1.43 0.41
C PHE A 45 -7.04 -1.98 -1.00
N TYR A 46 -6.25 -3.06 -1.11
CA TYR A 46 -6.04 -3.76 -2.38
C TYR A 46 -7.37 -4.27 -2.96
N ASP A 47 -8.18 -4.98 -2.15
CA ASP A 47 -9.47 -5.53 -2.59
C ASP A 47 -10.45 -4.46 -3.08
N LEU A 48 -10.36 -3.23 -2.56
CA LEU A 48 -11.24 -2.13 -2.94
C LEU A 48 -10.79 -1.41 -4.22
N TYR A 49 -9.49 -1.24 -4.44
CA TYR A 49 -8.96 -0.33 -5.47
C TYR A 49 -8.15 -1.02 -6.56
N ALA A 50 -7.58 -2.20 -6.34
CA ALA A 50 -6.78 -2.93 -7.32
C ALA A 50 -7.65 -3.84 -8.20
N ILE A 51 -8.57 -3.23 -8.96
CA ILE A 51 -9.55 -3.97 -9.79
C ILE A 51 -8.91 -4.49 -11.08
N GLU A 52 -8.09 -3.67 -11.73
CA GLU A 52 -7.50 -3.99 -13.04
C GLU A 52 -5.96 -3.97 -13.04
N ASN A 53 -5.31 -3.27 -12.10
CA ASN A 53 -3.85 -3.11 -12.05
C ASN A 53 -3.30 -3.08 -10.62
N ASP A 54 -1.99 -3.30 -10.51
CA ASP A 54 -1.22 -3.01 -9.31
C ASP A 54 -1.23 -1.49 -9.03
N LEU A 55 -1.37 -1.13 -7.75
CA LEU A 55 -1.43 0.27 -7.30
C LEU A 55 -0.04 0.90 -7.14
N GLU A 56 0.02 2.23 -7.22
CA GLU A 56 1.29 2.97 -7.15
C GLU A 56 1.74 3.19 -5.70
N ILE A 57 3.02 2.93 -5.41
CA ILE A 57 3.64 3.23 -4.12
C ILE A 57 4.54 4.47 -4.24
N GLU A 58 4.32 5.45 -3.38
CA GLU A 58 5.13 6.67 -3.25
C GLU A 58 5.88 6.70 -1.91
N GLU A 59 7.18 7.01 -1.94
CA GLU A 59 8.00 7.22 -0.73
C GLU A 59 8.04 8.70 -0.35
N VAL A 60 7.60 9.03 0.87
CA VAL A 60 7.62 10.39 1.41
C VAL A 60 8.51 10.46 2.64
N GLU A 61 9.46 11.41 2.66
CA GLU A 61 10.24 11.74 3.86
C GLU A 61 9.46 12.69 4.78
N ILE A 62 9.50 12.40 6.09
CA ILE A 62 8.86 13.16 7.16
C ILE A 62 9.81 13.46 8.34
#